data_AF-A0A962I3X4-F1
#
_entry.id   AF-A0A962I3X4-F1
#
_cell.length_a   1.000
_cell.length_b   1.000
_cell.length_c   1.000
_cell.angle_alpha   90.00
_cell.angle_beta   90.00
_cell.angle_gamma   90.00
#
_symmetry.space_group_name_H-M   'P 1'
#
loop_
_entity.id
_entity.type
_entity.pdbx_description
1 polymer ?
#
loop_
_entity_poly.entity_id
_entity_poly.type
_entity_poly.pdbx_seq_one_letter_code
_entity_poly.pdbx_strand_id
1 'polypeptide(L)'
;RAIENQCYVVMAGNVGNLPRVFNMDIQYAQSCILTPCDFPFARDGVAADTTPNVESVAIADLSLSALREARQRGTVRNLRDRRLDLYQVRWRAG
;
A
#
# COMPACT_ATOMS: atom_id res chain seq x y z
N ARG A 1 -0.29 -2.06 -4.43
CA ARG A 1 0.53 -0.82 -4.48
C ARG A 1 1.87 -0.99 -3.78
N ALA A 2 1.92 -1.61 -2.61
CA ALA A 2 3.16 -1.81 -1.85
C ALA A 2 4.21 -2.67 -2.59
N ILE A 3 3.78 -3.76 -3.23
CA ILE A 3 4.66 -4.72 -3.93
C ILE A 3 5.24 -4.11 -5.21
N GLU A 4 4.39 -3.59 -6.11
CA GLU A 4 4.82 -3.17 -7.45
C GLU A 4 5.63 -1.86 -7.46
N ASN A 5 5.48 -1.03 -6.42
CA ASN A 5 6.23 0.21 -6.24
C ASN A 5 7.32 0.08 -5.16
N GLN A 6 7.46 -1.11 -4.55
CA GLN A 6 8.41 -1.37 -3.47
C GLN A 6 8.36 -0.25 -2.42
N CYS A 7 7.20 -0.03 -1.82
CA CYS A 7 6.96 0.98 -0.80
C CYS A 7 6.10 0.41 0.34
N TYR A 8 6.21 1.02 1.51
CA TYR A 8 5.21 0.82 2.56
C TYR A 8 3.96 1.62 2.23
N VAL A 9 2.79 1.04 2.50
CA VAL A 9 1.50 1.71 2.32
C VAL A 9 0.74 1.62 3.62
N VAL A 10 0.32 2.77 4.15
CA VAL A 10 -0.54 2.85 5.33
C VAL A 10 -1.91 3.30 4.86
N MET A 11 -2.93 2.50 5.17
CA MET A 11 -4.32 2.80 4.88
C MET A 11 -5.07 3.02 6.19
N ALA A 12 -5.64 4.20 6.34
CA ALA A 12 -6.52 4.56 7.44
C ALA A 12 -7.87 4.95 6.86
N GLY A 13 -8.91 4.22 7.26
CA GLY A 13 -10.27 4.52 6.85
C GLY A 13 -11.18 4.66 8.05
N ASN A 14 -12.25 5.42 7.87
CA ASN A 14 -13.22 5.67 8.92
C ASN A 14 -14.22 4.51 9.02
N VAL A 15 -14.77 4.31 10.22
CA VAL A 15 -15.77 3.27 10.52
C VAL A 15 -16.96 3.89 11.26
N GLY A 16 -18.14 3.29 11.11
CA GLY A 16 -19.34 3.68 11.84
C GLY A 16 -20.26 4.66 11.08
N ASN A 17 -21.16 5.32 11.82
CA ASN A 17 -22.19 6.19 11.26
C ASN A 17 -22.32 7.47 12.09
N LEU A 18 -22.29 8.64 11.44
CA LEU A 18 -22.55 9.94 12.04
C LEU A 18 -23.80 10.60 11.40
N PRO A 19 -25.02 10.24 11.85
CA PRO A 19 -26.28 10.57 11.15
C PRO A 19 -26.68 12.05 11.25
N ARG A 20 -25.88 12.88 11.92
CA ARG A 20 -26.13 14.33 12.11
C ARG A 20 -25.09 15.21 11.40
N VAL A 21 -24.19 14.61 10.62
CA VAL A 21 -23.17 15.33 9.84
C VAL A 21 -23.41 15.07 8.36
N PHE A 22 -23.59 16.15 7.59
CA PHE A 22 -23.78 16.07 6.15
C PHE A 22 -22.58 15.35 5.49
N ASN A 23 -22.86 14.36 4.65
CA ASN A 23 -21.89 13.47 3.98
C ASN A 23 -21.13 12.48 4.88
N MET A 24 -21.60 12.22 6.11
CA MET A 24 -20.96 11.26 7.02
C MET A 24 -21.94 10.18 7.52
N ASP A 25 -22.73 9.63 6.58
CA ASP A 25 -23.78 8.65 6.87
C ASP A 25 -23.21 7.29 7.29
N ILE A 26 -22.72 6.46 6.36
CA ILE A 26 -22.20 5.12 6.70
C ILE A 26 -20.78 5.01 6.16
N GLN A 27 -19.86 4.69 7.04
CA GLN A 27 -18.45 4.49 6.75
C GLN A 27 -18.05 3.08 7.16
N TYR A 28 -17.38 2.39 6.24
CA TYR A 28 -16.85 1.06 6.46
C TYR A 28 -15.41 1.04 6.00
N ALA A 29 -14.53 0.59 6.87
CA ALA A 29 -13.12 0.47 6.57
C ALA A 29 -12.48 -0.67 7.35
N GLN A 30 -11.32 -1.08 6.84
CA GLN A 30 -10.34 -1.86 7.57
C GLN A 30 -9.01 -1.15 7.36
N SER A 31 -8.39 -0.73 8.45
CA SER A 31 -7.10 -0.02 8.40
C SER A 31 -5.97 -1.04 8.43
N CYS A 32 -4.88 -0.76 7.72
CA CYS A 32 -3.73 -1.66 7.69
C CYS A 32 -2.43 -0.97 7.26
N ILE A 33 -1.32 -1.62 7.56
CA ILE A 33 0.04 -1.28 7.18
C ILE A 33 0.56 -2.40 6.29
N LEU A 34 0.82 -2.09 5.04
CA LEU A 34 1.25 -3.03 4.02
C LEU A 34 2.73 -2.83 3.69
N THR A 35 3.42 -3.93 3.44
CA THR A 35 4.83 -3.97 3.08
C THR A 35 5.03 -4.47 1.65
N PRO A 36 6.21 -4.25 1.05
CA PRO A 36 6.63 -5.07 -0.08
C PRO A 36 6.66 -6.57 0.31
N CYS A 37 6.70 -7.46 -0.69
CA CYS A 37 6.86 -8.90 -0.48
C CYS A 37 8.24 -9.33 -1.02
N ASP A 38 9.22 -9.45 -0.13
CA ASP A 38 10.55 -10.00 -0.39
C ASP A 38 11.12 -10.52 0.96
N PHE A 39 12.29 -11.16 0.95
CA PHE A 39 12.86 -11.87 2.11
C PHE A 39 12.86 -11.11 3.46
N PRO A 40 13.14 -9.78 3.52
CA PRO A 40 13.16 -9.05 4.79
C PRO A 40 11.78 -8.54 5.25
N PHE A 41 10.70 -8.80 4.50
CA PHE A 41 9.36 -8.27 4.78
C PHE A 41 8.36 -9.37 5.18
N ALA A 42 7.16 -8.96 5.60
CA ALA A 42 6.06 -9.88 5.87
C ALA A 42 5.74 -10.70 4.61
N ARG A 43 5.59 -12.01 4.79
CA ARG A 43 5.40 -12.96 3.68
C ARG A 43 4.11 -12.70 2.90
N ASP A 44 3.06 -12.34 3.62
CA ASP A 44 1.75 -11.96 3.08
C ASP A 44 1.65 -10.47 2.72
N GLY A 45 2.70 -9.69 2.99
CA GLY A 45 2.75 -8.25 2.73
C GLY A 45 1.95 -7.41 3.71
N VAL A 46 1.53 -7.97 4.85
CA VAL A 46 0.77 -7.26 5.90
C VAL A 46 1.63 -7.17 7.15
N ALA A 47 2.02 -5.96 7.52
CA ALA A 47 2.74 -5.73 8.78
C ALA A 47 1.78 -5.62 9.98
N ALA A 48 0.61 -5.03 9.76
CA ALA A 48 -0.47 -4.95 10.73
C ALA A 48 -1.79 -4.65 10.04
N ASP A 49 -2.89 -5.17 10.56
CA ASP A 49 -4.25 -4.81 10.16
C ASP A 49 -5.15 -4.69 11.39
N THR A 50 -6.27 -3.99 11.22
CA THR A 50 -7.30 -3.88 12.25
C THR A 50 -8.47 -4.81 11.95
N THR A 51 -9.33 -5.04 12.94
CA THR A 51 -10.63 -5.67 12.70
C THR A 51 -11.49 -4.76 11.81
N PRO A 52 -12.16 -5.28 10.77
CA PRO A 52 -13.03 -4.49 9.91
C PRO A 52 -14.16 -3.82 10.70
N ASN A 53 -14.45 -2.56 10.40
CA ASN A 53 -15.55 -1.79 10.98
C ASN A 53 -15.49 -1.64 12.52
N VAL A 54 -14.30 -1.72 13.10
CA VAL A 54 -14.06 -1.50 14.53
C VAL A 54 -13.06 -0.37 14.69
N GLU A 55 -13.34 0.56 15.61
CA GLU A 55 -12.38 1.62 15.96
C GLU A 55 -11.14 0.98 16.60
N SER A 56 -9.98 1.16 15.98
CA SER A 56 -8.76 0.43 16.34
C SER A 56 -7.53 1.16 15.84
N VAL A 57 -6.38 0.85 16.45
CA VAL A 57 -5.07 1.37 16.07
C VAL A 57 -4.20 0.22 15.60
N ALA A 58 -3.67 0.29 14.37
CA ALA A 58 -2.64 -0.61 13.88
C ALA A 58 -1.24 0.02 14.10
N ILE A 59 -0.30 -0.79 14.59
CA ILE A 59 1.08 -0.37 14.86
C ILE A 59 2.03 -1.41 14.25
N ALA A 60 3.07 -0.94 13.57
CA ALA A 60 4.13 -1.81 13.05
C ALA A 60 5.47 -1.06 12.93
N ASP A 61 6.56 -1.78 13.17
CA ASP A 61 7.92 -1.28 12.95
C ASP A 61 8.33 -1.46 11.48
N LEU A 62 8.65 -0.36 10.81
CA LEU A 62 8.98 -0.36 9.38
C LEU A 62 10.43 0.03 9.15
N SER A 63 11.21 -0.89 8.57
CA SER A 63 12.62 -0.65 8.27
C SER A 63 12.81 0.03 6.91
N LEU A 64 13.30 1.27 6.91
CA LEU A 64 13.65 1.98 5.67
C LEU A 64 14.96 1.46 5.04
N SER A 65 15.85 0.86 5.83
CA SER A 65 17.06 0.22 5.30
C SER A 65 16.71 -1.01 4.47
N ALA A 66 15.82 -1.87 4.98
CA ALA A 66 15.31 -3.03 4.23
C ALA A 66 14.63 -2.60 2.92
N LEU A 67 13.87 -1.49 2.94
CA LEU A 67 13.25 -0.94 1.74
C LEU A 67 14.26 -0.48 0.69
N ARG A 68 15.35 0.18 1.11
CA ARG A 68 16.43 0.59 0.21
C ARG A 68 17.16 -0.61 -0.36
N GLU A 69 17.45 -1.61 0.46
CA GLU A 69 18.10 -2.84 0.04
C GLU A 69 17.25 -3.58 -1.00
N ALA A 70 15.96 -3.76 -0.75
CA ALA A 70 15.04 -4.41 -1.69
C ALA A 70 14.98 -3.70 -3.05
N ARG A 71 15.01 -2.36 -3.07
CA ARG A 71 15.05 -1.59 -4.33
C ARG A 71 16.36 -1.73 -5.11
N GLN A 72 17.47 -1.98 -4.42
CA GLN A 72 18.81 -2.08 -5.03
C GLN A 72 19.18 -3.51 -5.42
N ARG A 73 18.90 -4.47 -4.52
CA ARG A 73 19.39 -5.84 -4.53
C ARG A 73 18.28 -6.89 -4.40
N GLY A 74 17.02 -6.48 -4.28
CA GLY A 74 15.89 -7.41 -4.19
C GLY A 74 15.75 -8.27 -5.43
N THR A 75 15.01 -9.37 -5.28
CA THR A 75 14.84 -10.40 -6.32
C THR A 75 14.18 -9.84 -7.57
N VAL A 76 13.31 -8.83 -7.39
CA VAL A 76 12.59 -8.14 -8.46
C VAL A 76 12.86 -6.64 -8.34
N ARG A 77 13.19 -5.97 -9.44
CA ARG A 77 13.53 -4.52 -9.46
C ARG A 77 12.60 -3.74 -10.38
N ASN A 78 11.30 -3.78 -10.06
CA ASN A 78 10.23 -3.16 -10.84
C ASN A 78 10.50 -1.71 -11.24
N LEU A 79 11.09 -0.89 -10.35
CA LEU A 79 11.36 0.51 -10.66
C LEU A 79 12.52 0.70 -11.65
N ARG A 80 13.50 -0.21 -11.64
CA ARG A 80 14.70 -0.14 -12.49
C ARG A 80 14.47 -0.78 -13.85
N ASP A 81 13.72 -1.87 -13.88
CA ASP A 81 13.53 -2.71 -15.08
C ASP A 81 12.34 -2.24 -15.94
N ARG A 82 11.65 -1.15 -15.55
CA ARG A 82 10.53 -0.55 -16.29
C ARG A 82 10.96 -0.05 -17.67
N ARG A 83 10.39 -0.66 -18.72
CA ARG A 83 10.56 -0.25 -20.13
C ARG A 83 9.52 0.78 -20.54
N LEU A 84 9.80 2.05 -20.25
CA LEU A 84 8.91 3.17 -20.58
C LEU A 84 8.62 3.29 -22.08
N ASP A 85 9.55 2.83 -22.92
CA ASP A 85 9.42 2.78 -24.38
C ASP A 85 8.23 1.91 -24.85
N LEU A 86 7.90 0.86 -24.10
CA LEU A 86 6.79 -0.05 -24.44
C LEU A 86 5.42 0.44 -23.94
N TYR A 87 5.38 1.43 -23.05
CA TYR A 87 4.14 1.93 -22.44
C TYR A 87 3.66 3.26 -23.04
N GLN A 88 4.37 3.82 -24.02
CA GLN A 88 3.94 5.04 -24.70
C GLN A 88 2.81 4.76 -25.69
N VAL A 89 1.63 5.32 -25.42
CA VAL A 89 0.52 5.34 -26.38
C VAL A 89 0.52 6.70 -27.09
N ARG A 90 0.87 6.73 -28.38
CA ARG A 90 0.71 7.92 -29.21
C ARG A 90 -0.65 7.90 -29.87
N TRP A 91 -1.56 8.74 -29.39
CA TRP A 91 -2.85 8.95 -30.04
C TRP A 91 -2.61 9.57 -31.43
N ARG A 92 -3.00 8.86 -32.49
CA ARG A 92 -3.05 9.42 -33.84
C ARG A 92 -4.41 10.07 -34.00
N ALA A 93 -4.49 11.38 -33.76
CA ALA A 93 -5.66 12.16 -34.17
C ALA A 93 -5.77 12.06 -35.70
N GLY A 94 -6.90 11.56 -36.18
CA GLY A 94 -7.29 11.65 -37.59
C GLY A 94 -7.82 13.03 -37.93
#